data_AF-W4M086-F1
#
_entry.id   AF-W4M086-F1
#
_cell.length_a   1.000
_cell.length_b   1.000
_cell.length_c   1.000
_cell.angle_alpha   90.00
_cell.angle_beta   90.00
_cell.angle_gamma   90.00
#
_symmetry.space_group_name_H-M   'P 1'
#
loop_
_entity.id
_entity.type
_entity.pdbx_description
1 polymer ?
#
loop_
_entity_poly.entity_id
_entity_poly.type
_entity_poly.pdbx_seq_one_letter_code
_entity_poly.pdbx_strand_id
1 'polypeptide(L)'
;MAEPQLREALCRLWYWRSQLGRLQGLRRARVANLVALQELVCQRLSENWEQAYAQVAQLLTHTVRASSAVECLNSVLRMHQNRHRYVSQEMLDLKRLFWNCRRFTHGKRRGACPYQLLGLDLPTYNWWKLLQMDPEELRQQLSTQEVAV
;
A
#
# COMPACT_ATOMS: atom_id res chain seq x y z
N MET A 1 26.04 -6.56 20.96
CA MET A 1 25.26 -5.32 21.12
C MET A 1 25.12 -4.48 19.83
N ALA A 2 25.48 -4.98 18.65
CA ALA A 2 25.51 -4.21 17.38
C ALA A 2 24.18 -4.18 16.59
N GLU A 3 23.23 -5.05 16.93
CA GLU A 3 22.00 -5.26 16.16
C GLU A 3 21.03 -4.05 16.11
N PRO A 4 20.82 -3.29 17.21
CA PRO A 4 19.92 -2.13 17.18
C PRO A 4 20.47 -0.96 16.35
N GLN A 5 21.78 -0.71 16.44
CA GLN A 5 22.46 0.38 15.74
C GLN A 5 22.52 0.13 14.23
N LEU A 6 22.81 -1.12 13.83
CA LEU A 6 22.77 -1.53 12.43
C LEU A 6 21.35 -1.37 11.86
N ARG A 7 20.34 -1.88 12.56
CA ARG A 7 18.94 -1.73 12.14
C ARG A 7 18.54 -0.27 11.95
N GLU A 8 18.89 0.60 12.89
CA GLU A 8 18.61 2.03 12.78
C GLU A 8 19.33 2.67 11.58
N ALA A 9 20.61 2.33 11.38
CA ALA A 9 21.38 2.81 10.24
C ALA A 9 20.77 2.39 8.89
N LEU A 10 20.32 1.14 8.78
CA LEU A 10 19.63 0.60 7.60
C LEU A 10 18.28 1.28 7.36
N CYS A 11 17.48 1.52 8.40
CA CYS A 11 16.22 2.25 8.30
C CYS A 11 16.43 3.70 7.81
N ARG A 12 17.45 4.39 8.33
CA ARG A 12 17.82 5.74 7.86
C ARG A 12 18.26 5.73 6.40
N LEU A 13 19.07 4.74 6.00
CA LEU A 13 19.50 4.57 4.61
C LEU A 13 18.30 4.38 3.68
N TRP A 14 17.36 3.50 4.06
CA TRP A 14 16.13 3.28 3.30
C TRP A 14 15.31 4.57 3.16
N TYR A 15 15.14 5.32 4.25
CA TYR A 15 14.42 6.59 4.25
C TYR A 15 15.04 7.58 3.27
N TRP A 16 16.36 7.84 3.33
CA TRP A 16 17.01 8.80 2.44
C TRP A 16 16.98 8.37 0.98
N ARG A 17 17.19 7.07 0.69
CA ARG A 17 17.06 6.53 -0.67
C ARG A 17 15.63 6.72 -1.22
N SER A 18 14.60 6.54 -0.39
CA SER A 18 13.19 6.76 -0.79
C SER A 18 12.87 8.22 -1.15
N GLN A 19 13.59 9.19 -0.56
CA GLN A 19 13.40 10.61 -0.83
C GLN A 19 14.08 11.08 -2.12
N LEU A 20 15.17 10.44 -2.56
CA LEU A 20 15.94 10.85 -3.73
C LEU A 20 15.08 11.00 -5.00
N GLY A 21 14.13 10.09 -5.22
CA GLY A 21 13.24 10.12 -6.38
C GLY A 21 12.21 11.26 -6.36
N ARG A 22 12.03 11.95 -5.23
CA ARG A 22 11.04 13.02 -5.05
C ARG A 22 11.66 14.43 -5.05
N LEU A 23 12.99 14.53 -5.00
CA LEU A 23 13.72 15.78 -4.85
C LEU A 23 14.43 16.18 -6.15
N GLN A 24 14.65 17.48 -6.32
CA GLN A 24 15.35 18.05 -7.47
C GLN A 24 16.44 19.04 -7.04
N GLY A 25 17.38 19.32 -7.94
CA GLY A 25 18.46 20.30 -7.75
C GLY A 25 19.33 20.07 -6.51
N LEU A 26 19.68 21.16 -5.82
CA LEU A 26 20.57 21.14 -4.65
C LEU A 26 20.06 20.24 -3.50
N ARG A 27 18.73 20.13 -3.34
CA ARG A 27 18.15 19.24 -2.30
C ARG A 27 18.43 17.77 -2.61
N ARG A 28 18.35 17.38 -3.88
CA ARG A 28 18.69 16.02 -4.33
C ARG A 28 20.18 15.73 -4.09
N ALA A 29 21.06 16.68 -4.44
CA ALA A 29 22.50 16.54 -4.23
C ALA A 29 22.84 16.38 -2.74
N ARG A 30 22.23 17.19 -1.86
CA ARG A 30 22.42 17.08 -0.41
C ARG A 30 21.98 15.72 0.13
N VAL A 31 20.82 15.22 -0.29
CA VAL A 31 20.34 13.89 0.13
C VAL A 31 21.21 12.76 -0.44
N ALA A 32 21.72 12.90 -1.67
CA ALA A 32 22.65 11.92 -2.24
C ALA A 32 23.93 11.79 -1.39
N ASN A 33 24.47 12.92 -0.91
CA ASN A 33 25.62 12.90 0.01
C ASN A 33 25.26 12.22 1.35
N LEU A 34 24.06 12.47 1.90
CA LEU A 34 23.61 11.77 3.11
C LEU A 34 23.46 10.26 2.89
N VAL A 35 23.00 9.82 1.72
CA VAL A 35 22.94 8.40 1.37
C VAL A 35 24.33 7.80 1.35
N ALA A 36 25.30 8.42 0.65
CA ALA A 36 26.67 7.92 0.59
C ALA A 36 27.33 7.85 1.99
N LEU A 37 27.16 8.87 2.82
CA LEU A 37 27.65 8.86 4.21
C LEU A 37 27.01 7.74 5.03
N GLN A 38 25.71 7.52 4.86
CA GLN A 38 25.00 6.47 5.58
C GLN A 38 25.42 5.06 5.13
N GLU A 39 25.73 4.86 3.85
CA GLU A 39 26.30 3.60 3.33
C GLU A 39 27.64 3.27 3.99
N LEU A 40 28.53 4.27 4.13
CA LEU A 40 29.79 4.11 4.86
C LEU A 40 29.58 3.71 6.33
N VAL A 41 28.59 4.30 7.00
CA VAL A 41 28.22 3.90 8.37
C VAL A 41 27.75 2.44 8.41
N CYS A 42 26.90 2.02 7.46
CA CYS A 42 26.41 0.64 7.40
C CYS A 42 27.58 -0.34 7.17
N GLN A 43 28.50 -0.01 6.25
CA GLN A 43 29.69 -0.80 5.96
C GLN A 43 30.62 -0.95 7.18
N ARG A 44 30.73 0.09 8.01
CA ARG A 44 31.52 0.04 9.25
C ARG A 44 30.86 -0.79 10.36
N LEU A 45 29.54 -0.90 10.35
CA LEU A 45 28.78 -1.65 11.35
C LEU A 45 28.68 -3.15 11.00
N SER A 46 28.69 -3.50 9.71
CA SER A 46 28.62 -4.89 9.25
C SER A 46 29.18 -5.04 7.85
N GLU A 47 29.97 -6.09 7.62
CA GLU A 47 30.44 -6.47 6.29
C GLU A 47 29.29 -6.92 5.37
N ASN A 48 28.25 -7.55 5.93
CA ASN A 48 27.09 -8.07 5.20
C ASN A 48 25.91 -7.08 5.18
N TRP A 49 26.16 -5.78 5.35
CA TRP A 49 25.11 -4.77 5.48
C TRP A 49 24.18 -4.71 4.26
N GLU A 50 24.65 -5.03 3.06
CA GLU A 50 23.84 -5.01 1.83
C GLU A 50 22.71 -6.05 1.86
N GLN A 51 23.00 -7.25 2.36
CA GLN A 51 22.02 -8.33 2.51
C GLN A 51 20.99 -7.95 3.58
N ALA A 52 21.45 -7.42 4.72
CA ALA A 52 20.59 -6.91 5.77
C ALA A 52 19.73 -5.73 5.29
N TYR A 53 20.30 -4.84 4.47
CA TYR A 53 19.57 -3.75 3.83
C TYR A 53 18.45 -4.27 2.93
N ALA A 54 18.73 -5.28 2.10
CA ALA A 54 17.73 -5.86 1.21
C ALA A 54 16.52 -6.40 1.99
N GLN A 55 16.76 -7.09 3.11
CA GLN A 55 15.70 -7.59 3.99
C GLN A 55 14.88 -6.45 4.63
N VAL A 56 15.55 -5.44 5.19
CA VAL A 56 14.88 -4.26 5.76
C VAL A 56 14.09 -3.51 4.70
N ALA A 57 14.66 -3.32 3.52
CA ALA A 57 14.02 -2.63 2.41
C ALA A 57 12.78 -3.40 1.93
N GLN A 58 12.84 -4.73 1.86
CA GLN A 58 11.70 -5.57 1.51
C GLN A 58 10.55 -5.36 2.53
N LEU A 59 10.84 -5.43 3.83
CA LEU A 59 9.83 -5.22 4.87
C LEU A 59 9.21 -3.82 4.80
N LEU A 60 10.04 -2.77 4.77
CA LEU A 60 9.57 -1.39 4.78
C LEU A 60 8.83 -1.00 3.49
N THR A 61 9.13 -1.64 2.36
CA THR A 61 8.41 -1.42 1.09
C THR A 61 6.96 -1.91 1.15
N HIS A 62 6.68 -2.98 1.90
CA HIS A 62 5.35 -3.57 2.02
C HIS A 62 4.58 -3.08 3.26
N THR A 63 5.25 -2.37 4.17
CA THR A 63 4.60 -1.86 5.38
C THR A 63 3.78 -0.61 5.06
N VAL A 64 2.45 -0.71 5.19
CA VAL A 64 1.55 0.45 5.07
C VAL A 64 1.33 1.07 6.44
N ARG A 65 1.53 2.39 6.58
CA ARG A 65 1.07 3.10 7.78
C ARG A 65 -0.45 3.13 7.80
N ALA A 66 -1.03 2.34 8.71
CA ALA A 66 -2.47 2.14 8.83
C ALA A 66 -3.24 3.48 8.91
N SER A 67 -2.73 4.47 9.66
CA SER A 67 -3.36 5.79 9.77
C SER A 67 -3.49 6.50 8.41
N SER A 68 -2.43 6.52 7.60
CA SER A 68 -2.48 7.16 6.27
C SER A 68 -3.41 6.46 5.28
N ALA A 69 -3.55 5.12 5.39
CA ALA A 69 -4.50 4.36 4.58
C ALA A 69 -5.94 4.66 4.99
N VAL A 70 -6.21 4.68 6.30
CA VAL A 70 -7.51 5.03 6.87
C VAL A 70 -7.87 6.49 6.58
N GLU A 71 -6.93 7.42 6.69
CA GLU A 71 -7.10 8.83 6.34
C GLU A 71 -7.44 9.00 4.85
N CYS A 72 -6.77 8.25 3.97
CA CYS A 72 -7.07 8.26 2.53
C CYS A 72 -8.51 7.80 2.27
N LEU A 73 -8.95 6.69 2.88
CA LEU A 73 -10.33 6.21 2.76
C LEU A 73 -11.33 7.23 3.33
N ASN A 74 -11.07 7.72 4.55
CA ASN A 74 -11.92 8.68 5.24
C ASN A 74 -12.04 10.00 4.46
N SER A 75 -10.98 10.44 3.77
CA SER A 75 -11.03 11.67 2.97
C SER A 75 -12.12 11.61 1.89
N VAL A 76 -12.39 10.44 1.31
CA VAL A 76 -13.46 10.28 0.34
C VAL A 76 -14.82 10.07 1.01
N LEU A 77 -14.87 9.31 2.10
CA LEU A 77 -16.13 9.15 2.85
C LEU A 77 -16.66 10.48 3.39
N ARG A 78 -15.77 11.40 3.81
CA ARG A 78 -16.14 12.75 4.27
C ARG A 78 -16.92 13.54 3.22
N MET A 79 -16.62 13.37 1.93
CA MET A 79 -17.40 14.04 0.86
C MET A 79 -18.87 13.61 0.85
N HIS A 80 -19.14 12.37 1.23
CA HIS A 80 -20.50 11.84 1.37
C HIS A 80 -21.12 12.22 2.71
N GLN A 81 -20.38 12.13 3.82
CA GLN A 81 -20.84 12.56 5.15
C GLN A 81 -21.26 14.04 5.17
N ASN A 82 -20.55 14.90 4.42
CA ASN A 82 -20.89 16.32 4.33
C ASN A 82 -22.18 16.60 3.54
N ARG A 83 -22.61 15.67 2.67
CA ARG A 83 -23.80 15.82 1.81
C ARG A 83 -25.02 15.04 2.31
N HIS A 84 -24.80 13.94 3.03
CA HIS A 84 -25.86 13.09 3.55
C HIS A 84 -25.94 13.25 5.07
N ARG A 85 -27.15 13.54 5.58
CA ARG A 85 -27.42 13.64 7.02
C ARG A 85 -27.13 12.34 7.77
N TYR A 86 -27.27 11.21 7.10
CA TYR A 86 -27.02 9.88 7.62
C TYR A 86 -26.26 9.04 6.58
N VAL A 87 -25.18 8.41 7.01
CA VAL A 87 -24.43 7.44 6.21
C VAL A 87 -24.69 6.07 6.84
N SER A 88 -25.60 5.30 6.24
CA SER A 88 -25.99 3.98 6.72
C SER A 88 -24.93 2.93 6.40
N GLN A 89 -25.04 1.76 7.05
CA GLN A 89 -24.14 0.64 6.78
C GLN A 89 -24.29 0.15 5.33
N GLU A 90 -25.51 0.09 4.80
CA GLU A 90 -25.80 -0.33 3.42
C GLU A 90 -25.16 0.60 2.39
N MET A 91 -25.14 1.91 2.67
CA MET A 91 -24.44 2.89 1.83
C MET A 91 -22.92 2.67 1.89
N LEU A 92 -22.36 2.36 3.06
CA LEU A 92 -20.94 2.03 3.21
C LEU A 92 -20.60 0.74 2.46
N ASP A 93 -21.45 -0.28 2.53
CA ASP A 93 -21.25 -1.56 1.83
C ASP A 93 -21.30 -1.38 0.31
N LEU A 94 -22.23 -0.57 -0.20
CA LEU A 94 -22.28 -0.22 -1.61
C LEU A 94 -21.02 0.54 -2.06
N LYS A 95 -20.54 1.47 -1.24
CA LYS A 95 -19.28 2.19 -1.50
C LYS A 95 -18.09 1.25 -1.49
N ARG A 96 -18.04 0.30 -0.54
CA ARG A 96 -17.00 -0.73 -0.46
C ARG A 96 -16.97 -1.59 -1.72
N LEU A 97 -18.13 -2.06 -2.20
CA LEU A 97 -18.24 -2.84 -3.43
C LEU A 97 -17.75 -2.02 -4.64
N PHE A 98 -18.28 -0.81 -4.80
CA PHE A 98 -17.91 0.08 -5.91
C PHE A 98 -16.40 0.37 -5.94
N TRP A 99 -15.81 0.73 -4.81
CA TRP A 99 -14.39 1.07 -4.71
C TRP A 99 -13.47 -0.11 -4.98
N ASN A 100 -13.77 -1.28 -4.42
CA ASN A 100 -12.90 -2.44 -4.58
C ASN A 100 -12.99 -3.08 -5.97
N CYS A 101 -14.05 -2.80 -6.72
CA CYS A 101 -14.19 -3.18 -8.13
C CYS A 101 -13.57 -2.14 -9.10
N ARG A 102 -13.33 -0.90 -8.65
CA ARG A 102 -12.84 0.17 -9.52
C ARG A 102 -11.37 0.00 -9.84
N ARG A 103 -11.05 -0.06 -11.13
CA ARG A 103 -9.65 -0.14 -11.62
C ARG A 103 -8.91 1.17 -11.37
N PHE A 104 -7.63 1.06 -10.99
CA PHE A 104 -6.74 2.20 -10.90
C PHE A 104 -6.47 2.77 -12.29
N THR A 105 -6.56 4.09 -12.41
CA THR A 105 -6.32 4.82 -13.66
C THR A 105 -4.86 5.16 -13.88
N HIS A 106 -4.07 5.27 -12.80
CA HIS A 106 -2.70 5.76 -12.81
C HIS A 106 -1.80 4.95 -11.85
N GLY A 107 -0.48 5.12 -12.01
CA GLY A 107 0.53 4.55 -11.12
C GLY A 107 0.83 3.08 -11.35
N LYS A 108 1.63 2.49 -10.45
CA LYS A 108 2.14 1.11 -10.57
C LYS A 108 1.05 0.03 -10.64
N ARG A 109 -0.16 0.34 -10.17
CA ARG A 109 -1.31 -0.57 -10.10
C ARG A 109 -2.33 -0.35 -11.22
N ARG A 110 -1.99 0.51 -12.20
CA ARG A 110 -2.90 0.88 -13.30
C ARG A 110 -3.46 -0.37 -13.97
N GLY A 111 -4.77 -0.38 -14.20
CA GLY A 111 -5.47 -1.48 -14.86
C GLY A 111 -5.98 -2.57 -13.90
N ALA A 112 -5.43 -2.71 -12.70
CA ALA A 112 -5.96 -3.62 -11.67
C ALA A 112 -6.97 -2.91 -10.75
N CYS A 113 -7.91 -3.64 -10.16
CA CYS A 113 -8.75 -3.15 -9.05
C CYS A 113 -8.29 -3.72 -7.69
N PRO A 114 -8.69 -3.12 -6.57
CA PRO A 114 -8.32 -3.63 -5.24
C PRO A 114 -8.62 -5.12 -5.01
N TYR A 115 -9.79 -5.63 -5.43
CA TYR A 115 -10.10 -7.05 -5.27
C TYR A 115 -9.18 -7.97 -6.07
N GLN A 116 -8.77 -7.56 -7.27
CA GLN A 116 -7.77 -8.30 -8.05
C GLN A 116 -6.41 -8.32 -7.34
N LEU A 117 -5.99 -7.19 -6.77
CA LEU A 117 -4.73 -7.11 -6.04
C LEU A 117 -4.75 -7.87 -4.72
N LEU A 118 -5.94 -8.11 -4.16
CA LEU A 118 -6.16 -8.95 -2.99
C LEU A 118 -6.16 -10.45 -3.33
N GLY A 119 -6.15 -10.81 -4.62
CA GLY A 119 -6.22 -12.20 -5.06
C GLY A 119 -7.63 -12.80 -5.09
N LEU A 120 -8.68 -11.98 -4.97
CA LEU A 120 -10.07 -12.46 -5.06
C LEU A 120 -10.47 -12.64 -6.52
N ASP A 121 -10.90 -13.85 -6.89
CA ASP A 121 -11.37 -14.17 -8.23
C ASP A 121 -12.89 -13.99 -8.37
N LEU A 122 -13.35 -12.77 -8.61
CA LEU A 122 -14.79 -12.52 -8.72
C LEU A 122 -15.34 -12.95 -10.08
N PRO A 123 -16.59 -13.44 -10.18
CA PRO A 123 -17.24 -13.75 -11.46
C PRO A 123 -17.22 -12.58 -12.45
N THR A 124 -17.22 -11.35 -11.92
CA THR A 124 -16.97 -10.13 -12.66
C THR A 124 -16.48 -9.04 -11.71
N TYR A 125 -15.60 -8.16 -12.18
CA TYR A 125 -15.19 -6.96 -11.43
C TYR A 125 -16.03 -5.72 -11.80
N ASN A 126 -17.16 -5.90 -12.49
CA ASN A 126 -18.13 -4.83 -12.68
C ASN A 126 -19.11 -4.84 -11.49
N TRP A 127 -18.96 -3.86 -10.60
CA TRP A 127 -19.76 -3.73 -9.39
C TRP A 127 -21.28 -3.72 -9.64
N TRP A 128 -21.74 -3.14 -10.76
CA TRP A 128 -23.16 -3.05 -11.07
C TRP A 128 -23.72 -4.40 -11.49
N LYS A 129 -22.94 -5.18 -12.23
CA LYS A 129 -23.32 -6.56 -12.56
C LYS A 129 -23.37 -7.43 -11.29
N LEU A 130 -22.37 -7.32 -10.41
CA LEU A 130 -22.37 -8.05 -9.13
C LEU A 130 -23.61 -7.73 -8.29
N LEU A 131 -24.04 -6.46 -8.25
CA LEU A 131 -25.21 -6.04 -7.48
C LEU A 131 -26.53 -6.62 -8.00
N GLN A 132 -26.57 -7.04 -9.27
CA GLN A 132 -27.76 -7.62 -9.91
C GLN A 132 -27.80 -9.14 -9.89
N MET A 133 -26.71 -9.80 -9.49
CA MET A 133 -26.66 -11.26 -9.40
C MET A 133 -27.43 -11.73 -8.16
N ASP A 134 -27.89 -12.99 -8.20
CA ASP A 134 -28.52 -13.61 -7.05
C ASP A 134 -27.52 -13.75 -5.88
N PRO A 135 -27.81 -13.20 -4.69
CA PRO A 135 -26.92 -13.29 -3.54
C PRO A 135 -26.53 -14.72 -3.14
N GLU A 136 -27.45 -15.69 -3.27
CA GLU A 136 -27.17 -17.08 -2.88
C GLU A 136 -26.22 -17.76 -3.87
N GLU A 137 -26.41 -17.55 -5.18
CA GLU A 137 -25.48 -18.02 -6.20
C GLU A 137 -24.08 -17.41 -6.02
N LEU A 138 -24.01 -16.09 -5.77
CA LEU A 138 -22.74 -15.41 -5.49
C LEU A 138 -22.05 -15.99 -4.25
N ARG A 139 -22.82 -16.24 -3.19
CA ARG A 139 -22.28 -16.79 -1.95
C ARG A 139 -21.70 -18.18 -2.18
N GLN A 140 -22.35 -19.02 -2.97
CA GLN A 140 -21.87 -20.36 -3.32
C GLN A 140 -20.60 -20.31 -4.18
N GLN A 141 -20.54 -19.41 -5.16
CA GLN A 141 -19.38 -19.24 -6.02
C GLN A 141 -18.16 -18.76 -5.22
N LEU A 142 -18.36 -17.78 -4.33
CA LEU A 142 -17.28 -17.20 -3.54
C LEU A 142 -16.84 -18.09 -2.37
N SER A 143 -17.74 -18.90 -1.79
CA SER A 143 -17.39 -19.84 -0.70
C SER A 143 -16.54 -21.01 -1.17
N THR A 144 -16.58 -21.33 -2.47
CA THR A 144 -15.81 -22.43 -3.08
C THR A 144 -14.40 -22.00 -3.48
N GLN A 145 -14.08 -20.72 -3.38
CA GLN A 145 -12.76 -20.19 -3.75
C GLN A 145 -11.81 -20.26 -2.56
N GLU A 146 -10.72 -21.01 -2.71
CA GLU A 146 -9.56 -20.87 -1.84
C GLU A 146 -8.95 -19.48 -2.04
N VAL A 147 -8.79 -18.72 -0.96
CA VAL A 147 -8.06 -17.45 -1.01
C VAL A 147 -6.61 -17.80 -1.31
N ALA A 148 -6.16 -17.53 -2.53
CA ALA A 148 -4.76 -17.64 -2.90
C ALA A 148 -3.97 -16.58 -2.11
N VAL A 149 -3.42 -16.97 -0.95
CA VAL A 149 -2.53 -16.15 -0.11
C VAL A 149 -1.09 -16.32 -0.56
#